data_AF-A0A2L0CLY1-F1
#
_entry.id   AF-A0A2L0CLY1-F1
#
_cell.length_a   1.000
_cell.length_b   1.000
_cell.length_c   1.000
_cell.angle_alpha   90.00
_cell.angle_beta   90.00
_cell.angle_gamma   90.00
#
_symmetry.space_group_name_H-M   'P 1'
#
loop_
_entity.id
_entity.type
_entity.pdbx_description
1 polymer ?
#
loop_
_entity_poly.entity_id
_entity_poly.type
_entity_poly.pdbx_seq_one_letter_code
_entity_poly.pdbx_strand_id
1 'polypeptide(L)'
;GTIRRGSRCSTAKAFLRPVRHRPNLHVALNAHVTKLLVNPFTMEAYGVDFDRNGHRQRVVARKEIILSAGAINSPQLLMLSGIGPRSELQRHGIALLKDLPVGQNLQDHVGMGGLTFLVDKPVAIVQNRLQAFPITMDYVLRGRGPMTTLGGVEGLAFVNTPLANRSGDWPDIQFHMAPASINSDSGARVRKVMGLTTQLYNKVYRPIEGKDAWTIIPLLLRPRSRGTVTLKSSNPYHYPVIDANYFADPFDVQTLVEGAKLALRTANARVFRQFNSRLHTIPFPNCRHFAFGSDKYWECHVRT
;
A
#
# COMPACT_ATOMS: atom_id res chain seq x y z
N GLY A 1 -2.52 11.42 -1.57
CA GLY A 1 -1.71 11.39 -2.82
C GLY A 1 -1.55 12.79 -3.38
N THR A 2 -0.55 13.05 -4.23
CA THR A 2 -0.28 14.43 -4.72
C THR A 2 -0.99 14.70 -6.04
N ILE A 3 -1.78 15.78 -6.09
CA ILE A 3 -2.50 16.27 -7.27
C ILE A 3 -1.96 17.64 -7.67
N ARG A 4 -1.85 17.90 -8.98
CA ARG A 4 -1.54 19.22 -9.53
C ARG A 4 -2.45 19.46 -10.74
N ARG A 5 -3.30 20.50 -10.65
CA ARG A 5 -4.33 20.84 -11.65
C ARG A 5 -5.25 19.65 -11.97
N GLY A 6 -5.86 19.09 -10.93
CA GLY A 6 -6.82 17.99 -11.08
C GLY A 6 -6.24 16.62 -11.40
N SER A 7 -4.98 16.50 -11.84
CA SER A 7 -4.38 15.21 -12.18
C SER A 7 -3.28 14.77 -11.21
N ARG A 8 -3.05 13.46 -11.12
CA ARG A 8 -1.92 12.86 -10.40
C ARG A 8 -0.60 13.56 -10.75
N CYS A 9 0.16 13.90 -9.73
CA CYS A 9 1.51 14.44 -9.84
C CYS A 9 2.51 13.47 -9.21
N SER A 10 3.08 12.58 -10.03
CA SER A 10 4.15 11.68 -9.60
C SER A 10 5.47 12.42 -9.44
N THR A 11 6.44 11.79 -8.78
CA THR A 11 7.83 12.27 -8.69
C THR A 11 8.43 12.52 -10.06
N ALA A 12 8.19 11.63 -11.04
CA ALA A 12 8.63 11.86 -12.42
C ALA A 12 8.03 13.13 -13.05
N LYS A 13 6.74 13.42 -12.81
CA LYS A 13 6.07 14.63 -13.33
C LYS A 13 6.52 15.90 -12.59
N ALA A 14 6.82 15.79 -11.30
CA ALA A 14 7.25 16.90 -10.47
C ALA A 14 8.72 17.26 -10.70
N PHE A 15 9.61 16.26 -10.75
CA PHE A 15 11.05 16.47 -10.67
C PHE A 15 11.81 16.09 -11.94
N LEU A 16 11.46 15.00 -12.64
CA LEU A 16 12.23 14.56 -13.82
C LEU A 16 11.81 15.27 -15.11
N ARG A 17 10.50 15.35 -15.39
CA ARG A 17 9.98 15.96 -16.63
C ARG A 17 10.43 17.41 -16.84
N PRO A 18 10.42 18.30 -15.81
CA PRO A 18 10.82 19.69 -16.01
C PRO A 18 12.30 19.88 -16.37
N VAL A 19 13.17 18.94 -15.99
CA VAL A 19 14.63 19.06 -16.15
C VAL A 19 15.19 18.06 -17.19
N ARG A 20 14.33 17.36 -17.93
CA ARG A 20 14.71 16.28 -18.86
C ARG A 20 15.67 16.68 -19.98
N HIS A 21 15.78 17.97 -20.27
CA HIS A 21 16.64 18.52 -21.33
C HIS A 21 18.00 19.00 -20.80
N ARG A 22 18.28 18.86 -19.50
CA ARG A 22 19.60 19.21 -18.97
C ARG A 22 20.67 18.27 -19.57
N PRO A 23 21.77 18.81 -20.10
CA PRO A 23 22.77 18.00 -20.82
C PRO A 23 23.51 17.02 -19.91
N ASN A 24 23.50 17.24 -18.60
CA ASN A 24 24.13 16.39 -17.59
C ASN A 24 23.16 15.37 -16.96
N LEU A 25 21.93 15.22 -17.48
CA LEU A 25 20.96 14.24 -17.00
C LEU A 25 20.59 13.27 -18.12
N HIS A 26 20.96 12.01 -17.95
CA HIS A 26 20.58 10.93 -18.86
C HIS A 26 19.55 10.02 -18.19
N VAL A 27 18.42 9.81 -18.85
CA VAL A 27 17.36 8.92 -18.36
C VAL A 27 17.19 7.77 -19.34
N ALA A 28 17.54 6.56 -18.92
CA ALA A 28 17.32 5.34 -19.68
C ALA A 28 16.02 4.68 -19.21
N LEU A 29 15.03 4.60 -20.10
CA LEU A 29 13.80 3.84 -19.88
C LEU A 29 13.99 2.39 -20.35
N ASN A 30 13.19 1.48 -19.80
CA ASN A 30 13.21 0.05 -20.11
C ASN A 30 14.60 -0.58 -19.93
N ALA A 31 15.31 -0.13 -18.90
CA ALA A 31 16.64 -0.59 -18.52
C ALA A 31 16.55 -1.33 -17.18
N HIS A 32 16.46 -2.66 -17.23
CA HIS A 32 16.33 -3.50 -16.03
C HIS A 32 17.72 -3.81 -15.48
N VAL A 33 18.07 -3.21 -14.35
CA VAL A 33 19.37 -3.46 -13.70
C VAL A 33 19.39 -4.88 -13.14
N THR A 34 20.40 -5.65 -13.53
CA THR A 34 20.51 -7.07 -13.16
C THR A 34 21.58 -7.32 -12.11
N LYS A 35 22.63 -6.49 -12.06
CA LYS A 35 23.74 -6.66 -11.11
C LYS A 35 24.52 -5.36 -10.86
N LEU A 36 24.96 -5.16 -9.63
CA LEU A 36 25.98 -4.18 -9.28
C LEU A 36 27.38 -4.79 -9.45
N LEU A 37 28.29 -4.03 -10.02
CA LEU A 37 29.69 -4.42 -10.19
C LEU A 37 30.50 -3.83 -9.04
N VAL A 38 31.04 -4.72 -8.21
CA VAL A 38 31.74 -4.38 -6.98
C VAL A 38 33.10 -5.07 -6.99
N ASN A 39 34.15 -4.33 -6.65
CA ASN A 39 35.49 -4.90 -6.49
C ASN A 39 35.52 -5.74 -5.20
N PRO A 40 35.83 -7.04 -5.24
CA PRO A 40 35.80 -7.91 -4.06
C PRO A 40 36.88 -7.60 -3.02
N PHE A 41 37.94 -6.87 -3.39
CA PHE A 41 39.04 -6.53 -2.49
C PHE A 41 38.83 -5.17 -1.82
N THR A 42 38.42 -4.16 -2.59
CA THR A 42 38.21 -2.79 -2.07
C THR A 42 36.78 -2.54 -1.60
N MET A 43 35.84 -3.41 -1.97
CA MET A 43 34.39 -3.24 -1.78
C MET A 43 33.82 -1.98 -2.45
N GLU A 44 34.53 -1.41 -3.42
CA GLU A 44 34.05 -0.26 -4.19
C GLU A 44 33.13 -0.70 -5.34
N ALA A 45 31.94 -0.09 -5.40
CA ALA A 45 31.01 -0.27 -6.50
C ALA A 45 31.40 0.63 -7.68
N TYR A 46 31.69 0.05 -8.84
CA TYR A 46 32.26 0.78 -9.99
C TYR A 46 31.38 0.76 -11.23
N GLY A 47 30.31 -0.05 -11.25
CA GLY A 47 29.36 -0.03 -12.37
C GLY A 47 28.09 -0.83 -12.12
N VAL A 48 27.23 -0.85 -13.13
CA VAL A 48 25.99 -1.63 -13.16
C VAL A 48 25.86 -2.35 -14.49
N ASP A 49 25.43 -3.61 -14.43
CA ASP A 49 24.93 -4.35 -15.59
C ASP A 49 23.40 -4.22 -15.64
N PHE A 50 22.87 -3.96 -16.82
CA PHE A 50 21.43 -3.86 -17.05
C PHE A 50 21.08 -4.36 -18.44
N ASP A 51 19.86 -4.85 -18.59
CA ASP A 51 19.34 -5.30 -19.87
C ASP A 51 18.37 -4.26 -20.41
N ARG A 52 18.55 -3.88 -21.68
CA ARG A 52 17.72 -2.89 -22.38
C ARG A 52 17.52 -3.32 -23.83
N ASN A 53 16.27 -3.36 -24.27
CA ASN A 53 15.89 -3.78 -25.63
C ASN A 53 16.46 -5.16 -26.03
N GLY A 54 16.53 -6.10 -25.08
CA GLY A 54 17.08 -7.45 -25.31
C GLY A 54 18.61 -7.53 -25.31
N HIS A 55 19.32 -6.42 -25.10
CA HIS A 55 20.78 -6.40 -25.03
C HIS A 55 21.27 -6.10 -23.62
N ARG A 56 22.27 -6.87 -23.18
CA ARG A 56 23.00 -6.57 -21.95
C ARG A 56 23.96 -5.40 -22.19
N GLN A 57 23.89 -4.43 -21.30
CA GLN A 57 24.69 -3.22 -21.33
C GLN A 57 25.33 -2.98 -19.96
N ARG A 58 26.43 -2.23 -19.96
CA ARG A 58 27.19 -1.86 -18.77
C ARG A 58 27.41 -0.37 -18.73
N VAL A 59 27.23 0.22 -17.56
CA VAL A 59 27.63 1.60 -17.28
C VAL A 59 28.56 1.62 -16.08
N VAL A 60 29.69 2.32 -16.23
CA VAL A 60 30.66 2.54 -15.16
C VAL A 60 30.42 3.88 -14.48
N ALA A 61 30.57 3.90 -13.16
CA ALA A 61 30.43 5.09 -12.33
C ALA A 61 31.82 5.55 -11.87
N ARG A 62 32.12 6.85 -12.02
CA ARG A 62 33.39 7.44 -11.55
C ARG A 62 33.37 7.87 -10.08
N LYS A 63 32.18 7.91 -9.46
CA LYS A 63 32.00 8.41 -8.09
C LYS A 63 31.17 7.43 -7.28
N GLU A 64 29.89 7.35 -7.58
CA GLU A 64 28.94 6.63 -6.73
C GLU A 64 27.85 5.95 -7.56
N ILE A 65 27.26 4.92 -6.96
CA ILE A 65 26.04 4.25 -7.43
C ILE A 65 25.02 4.35 -6.31
N ILE A 66 23.91 5.02 -6.58
CA ILE A 66 22.83 5.21 -5.60
C ILE A 66 21.68 4.28 -5.97
N LEU A 67 21.37 3.35 -5.07
CA LEU A 67 20.28 2.41 -5.27
C LEU A 67 18.94 3.04 -4.86
N SER A 68 17.98 3.05 -5.79
CA SER A 68 16.64 3.61 -5.56
C SER A 68 15.54 2.72 -6.15
N ALA A 69 15.73 1.40 -6.09
CA ALA A 69 14.81 0.41 -6.65
C ALA A 69 13.61 0.08 -5.73
N GLY A 70 13.46 0.79 -4.61
CA GLY A 70 12.39 0.61 -3.64
C GLY A 70 12.65 -0.51 -2.61
N ALA A 71 11.77 -0.63 -1.61
CA ALA A 71 11.95 -1.55 -0.47
C ALA A 71 12.01 -3.04 -0.86
N ILE A 72 11.52 -3.39 -2.06
CA ILE A 72 11.47 -4.77 -2.56
C ILE A 72 12.63 -5.09 -3.51
N ASN A 73 12.85 -4.28 -4.56
CA ASN A 73 13.84 -4.61 -5.57
C ASN A 73 15.27 -4.21 -5.16
N SER A 74 15.44 -3.23 -4.25
CA SER A 74 16.76 -2.88 -3.74
C SER A 74 17.44 -4.04 -3.01
N PRO A 75 16.82 -4.70 -2.01
CA PRO A 75 17.45 -5.85 -1.36
C PRO A 75 17.66 -7.02 -2.34
N GLN A 76 16.74 -7.26 -3.27
CA GLN A 76 16.95 -8.27 -4.31
C GLN A 76 18.22 -8.00 -5.12
N LEU A 77 18.39 -6.78 -5.63
CA LEU A 77 19.55 -6.42 -6.46
C LEU A 77 20.87 -6.49 -5.66
N LEU A 78 20.87 -6.06 -4.39
CA LEU A 78 22.04 -6.22 -3.52
C LEU A 78 22.41 -7.69 -3.35
N MET A 79 21.43 -8.56 -3.05
CA MET A 79 21.67 -9.99 -2.89
C MET A 79 22.18 -10.63 -4.19
N LEU A 80 21.57 -10.33 -5.34
CA LEU A 80 22.05 -10.79 -6.65
C LEU A 80 23.47 -10.30 -6.99
N SER A 81 23.90 -9.21 -6.34
CA SER A 81 25.25 -8.65 -6.47
C SER A 81 26.23 -9.19 -5.44
N GLY A 82 25.83 -10.16 -4.61
CA GLY A 82 26.69 -10.78 -3.59
C GLY A 82 26.70 -10.06 -2.24
N ILE A 83 25.77 -9.14 -1.99
CA ILE A 83 25.66 -8.38 -0.74
C ILE A 83 24.34 -8.76 -0.05
N GLY A 84 24.43 -9.56 1.00
CA GLY A 84 23.26 -10.04 1.73
C GLY A 84 23.57 -11.24 2.63
N PRO A 85 22.54 -11.90 3.20
CA PRO A 85 22.75 -12.98 4.16
C PRO A 85 23.49 -14.13 3.50
N ARG A 86 24.62 -14.56 4.07
CA ARG A 86 25.46 -15.63 3.51
C ARG A 86 24.68 -16.89 3.14
N SER A 87 23.79 -17.35 4.01
CA SER A 87 23.00 -18.56 3.77
C SER A 87 22.06 -18.44 2.57
N GLU A 88 21.48 -17.26 2.36
CA GLU A 88 20.61 -16.95 1.22
C GLU A 88 21.41 -16.94 -0.08
N LEU A 89 22.58 -16.30 -0.09
CA LEU A 89 23.45 -16.23 -1.26
C LEU A 89 23.98 -17.61 -1.66
N GLN A 90 24.42 -18.40 -0.68
CA GLN A 90 24.88 -19.77 -0.90
C GLN A 90 23.77 -20.67 -1.47
N ARG A 91 22.54 -20.56 -0.98
CA ARG A 91 21.38 -21.31 -1.48
C ARG A 91 21.14 -21.11 -2.98
N HIS A 92 21.46 -19.92 -3.49
CA HIS A 92 21.26 -19.56 -4.90
C HIS A 92 22.55 -19.56 -5.73
N GLY A 93 23.65 -20.08 -5.19
CA GLY A 93 24.93 -20.16 -5.90
C GLY A 93 25.55 -18.80 -6.21
N ILE A 94 25.28 -17.78 -5.38
CA ILE A 94 25.78 -16.42 -5.56
C ILE A 94 27.04 -16.25 -4.72
N ALA A 95 28.12 -15.76 -5.35
CA ALA A 95 29.37 -15.46 -4.65
C ALA A 95 29.14 -14.38 -3.58
N LEU A 96 29.58 -14.66 -2.35
CA LEU A 96 29.49 -13.72 -1.24
C LEU A 96 30.59 -12.65 -1.36
N LEU A 97 30.17 -11.39 -1.42
CA LEU A 97 31.06 -10.23 -1.27
C LEU A 97 30.97 -9.66 0.15
N LYS A 98 29.75 -9.52 0.68
CA LYS A 98 29.54 -9.00 2.03
C LYS A 98 28.31 -9.61 2.68
N ASP A 99 28.52 -10.15 3.88
CA ASP A 99 27.48 -10.74 4.72
C ASP A 99 26.78 -9.62 5.50
N LEU A 100 25.54 -9.31 5.12
CA LEU A 100 24.71 -8.27 5.72
C LEU A 100 23.26 -8.75 5.80
N PRO A 101 22.44 -8.26 6.76
CA PRO A 101 21.03 -8.65 6.90
C PRO A 101 20.12 -7.99 5.85
N VAL A 102 20.55 -7.96 4.59
CA VAL A 102 19.78 -7.41 3.46
C VAL A 102 18.49 -8.21 3.28
N GLY A 103 17.38 -7.50 3.05
CA GLY A 103 16.06 -8.09 2.87
C GLY A 103 15.33 -8.38 4.18
N GLN A 104 15.94 -8.17 5.35
CA GLN A 104 15.25 -8.27 6.63
C GLN A 104 14.54 -6.97 7.00
N ASN A 105 13.73 -7.02 8.08
CA ASN A 105 13.08 -5.85 8.67
C ASN A 105 12.08 -5.15 7.73
N LEU A 106 11.43 -5.91 6.83
CA LEU A 106 10.33 -5.39 6.03
C LEU A 106 9.19 -4.95 6.97
N GLN A 107 8.70 -3.74 6.74
CA GLN A 107 7.59 -3.16 7.47
C GLN A 107 6.63 -2.54 6.45
N ASP A 108 5.34 -2.70 6.71
CA ASP A 108 4.27 -2.05 5.97
C ASP A 108 3.15 -1.70 6.94
N HIS A 109 2.34 -0.70 6.59
CA HIS A 109 1.17 -0.32 7.38
C HIS A 109 -0.02 -1.16 6.95
N VAL A 110 -0.45 -2.08 7.82
CA VAL A 110 -1.63 -2.90 7.57
C VAL A 110 -2.87 -2.17 8.06
N GLY A 111 -3.93 -2.16 7.24
CA GLY A 111 -5.21 -1.55 7.57
C GLY A 111 -6.33 -2.56 7.70
N MET A 112 -7.24 -2.32 8.65
CA MET A 112 -8.49 -3.08 8.75
C MET A 112 -9.51 -2.53 7.75
N GLY A 113 -9.55 -3.14 6.57
CA GLY A 113 -10.57 -2.82 5.56
C GLY A 113 -11.97 -3.27 5.97
N GLY A 114 -13.01 -2.77 5.28
CA GLY A 114 -14.36 -3.32 5.38
C GLY A 114 -15.27 -2.73 6.45
N LEU A 115 -14.79 -1.80 7.28
CA LEU A 115 -15.67 -0.95 8.10
C LEU A 115 -16.47 -0.01 7.19
N THR A 116 -17.68 -0.46 6.83
CA THR A 116 -18.58 0.21 5.88
C THR A 116 -19.75 0.81 6.62
N PHE A 117 -20.08 2.06 6.31
CA PHE A 117 -21.20 2.77 6.92
C PHE A 117 -22.14 3.26 5.82
N LEU A 118 -23.36 2.73 5.81
CA LEU A 118 -24.41 3.16 4.89
C LEU A 118 -24.97 4.51 5.30
N VAL A 119 -25.28 5.35 4.32
CA VAL A 119 -25.94 6.65 4.52
C VAL A 119 -27.13 6.80 3.59
N ASP A 120 -28.13 7.60 3.98
CA ASP A 120 -29.33 7.80 3.17
C ASP A 120 -29.19 8.95 2.15
N LYS A 121 -28.22 9.84 2.39
CA LYS A 121 -27.98 10.98 1.50
C LYS A 121 -27.12 10.57 0.30
N PRO A 122 -27.46 11.00 -0.93
CA PRO A 122 -26.74 10.66 -2.14
C PRO A 122 -25.45 11.47 -2.32
N VAL A 123 -24.58 11.49 -1.30
CA VAL A 123 -23.36 12.33 -1.25
C VAL A 123 -22.06 11.53 -1.40
N ALA A 124 -22.13 10.20 -1.35
CA ALA A 124 -20.96 9.34 -1.47
C ALA A 124 -20.53 9.16 -2.93
N ILE A 125 -19.29 8.77 -3.12
CA ILE A 125 -18.75 8.30 -4.39
C ILE A 125 -19.36 6.93 -4.70
N VAL A 126 -20.16 6.93 -5.76
CA VAL A 126 -20.65 5.72 -6.44
C VAL A 126 -20.25 5.86 -7.90
N GLN A 127 -19.55 4.85 -8.43
CA GLN A 127 -18.81 4.96 -9.69
C GLN A 127 -19.66 5.48 -10.86
N ASN A 128 -20.87 4.96 -11.03
CA ASN A 128 -21.76 5.33 -12.13
C ASN A 128 -22.12 6.84 -12.12
N ARG A 129 -22.19 7.46 -10.94
CA ARG A 129 -22.46 8.90 -10.82
C ARG A 129 -21.24 9.75 -11.14
N LEU A 130 -20.03 9.23 -10.91
CA LEU A 130 -18.79 9.96 -11.22
C LEU A 130 -18.39 9.90 -12.70
N GLN A 131 -18.83 8.88 -13.44
CA GLN A 131 -18.46 8.68 -14.84
C GLN A 131 -19.49 9.26 -15.84
N ALA A 132 -20.42 10.10 -15.37
CA ALA A 132 -21.36 10.78 -16.24
C ALA A 132 -20.62 11.67 -17.26
N PHE A 133 -21.12 11.74 -18.49
CA PHE A 133 -20.47 12.45 -19.59
C PHE A 133 -20.14 13.93 -19.28
N PRO A 134 -21.05 14.74 -18.70
CA PRO A 134 -20.75 16.14 -18.37
C PRO A 134 -19.63 16.29 -17.34
N ILE A 135 -19.59 15.43 -16.32
CA ILE A 135 -18.54 15.41 -15.29
C ILE A 135 -17.19 15.06 -15.92
N THR A 136 -17.20 14.08 -16.81
CA THR A 136 -15.99 13.66 -17.53
C THR A 136 -15.45 14.78 -18.41
N MET A 137 -16.32 15.50 -19.13
CA MET A 137 -15.90 16.62 -19.97
C MET A 137 -15.39 17.81 -19.14
N ASP A 138 -16.00 18.11 -17.99
CA ASP A 138 -15.51 19.17 -17.10
C ASP A 138 -14.11 18.86 -16.56
N TYR A 139 -13.84 17.60 -16.22
CA TYR A 139 -12.50 17.16 -15.83
C TYR A 139 -11.49 17.26 -16.98
N VAL A 140 -11.82 16.74 -18.17
CA VAL A 140 -10.90 16.72 -19.31
C VAL A 140 -10.57 18.14 -19.79
N LEU A 141 -11.57 19.01 -19.90
CA LEU A 141 -11.40 20.35 -20.47
C LEU A 141 -10.89 21.36 -19.43
N ARG A 142 -11.34 21.26 -18.17
CA ARG A 142 -11.07 22.28 -17.14
C ARG A 142 -10.19 21.78 -15.99
N GLY A 143 -9.93 20.48 -15.88
CA GLY A 143 -9.17 19.90 -14.77
C GLY A 143 -9.85 20.09 -13.42
N ARG A 144 -11.19 20.14 -13.41
CA ARG A 144 -12.04 20.40 -12.24
C ARG A 144 -13.12 19.33 -12.10
N GLY A 145 -13.90 19.42 -11.02
CA GLY A 145 -15.04 18.55 -10.75
C GLY A 145 -14.68 17.26 -10.00
N PRO A 146 -15.68 16.43 -9.66
CA PRO A 146 -15.51 15.26 -8.80
C PRO A 146 -14.45 14.23 -9.25
N MET A 147 -14.10 14.17 -10.53
CA MET A 147 -13.06 13.27 -11.03
C MET A 147 -11.63 13.70 -10.69
N THR A 148 -11.44 14.90 -10.11
CA THR A 148 -10.14 15.28 -9.54
C THR A 148 -9.88 14.63 -8.19
N THR A 149 -10.90 14.01 -7.58
CA THR A 149 -10.76 13.30 -6.30
C THR A 149 -9.82 12.11 -6.45
N LEU A 150 -9.11 11.76 -5.38
CA LEU A 150 -8.30 10.55 -5.38
C LEU A 150 -9.19 9.30 -5.29
N GLY A 151 -10.40 9.46 -4.78
CA GLY A 151 -11.48 8.47 -4.77
C GLY A 151 -11.33 7.38 -3.70
N GLY A 152 -10.14 7.25 -3.10
CA GLY A 152 -9.84 6.24 -2.07
C GLY A 152 -9.66 6.80 -0.66
N VAL A 153 -9.01 7.96 -0.50
CA VAL A 153 -8.75 8.56 0.82
C VAL A 153 -8.86 10.07 0.68
N GLU A 154 -9.87 10.65 1.32
CA GLU A 154 -10.21 12.09 1.25
C GLU A 154 -10.14 12.75 2.64
N GLY A 155 -10.12 11.95 3.72
CA GLY A 155 -9.90 12.41 5.07
C GLY A 155 -8.84 11.58 5.78
N LEU A 156 -8.06 12.24 6.65
CA LEU A 156 -7.03 11.61 7.46
C LEU A 156 -7.19 12.04 8.92
N ALA A 157 -6.94 11.12 9.84
CA ALA A 157 -6.72 11.46 11.24
C ALA A 157 -5.61 10.57 11.80
N PHE A 158 -4.88 11.10 12.77
CA PHE A 158 -3.86 10.39 13.53
C PHE A 158 -4.34 10.34 14.97
N VAL A 159 -4.44 9.14 15.54
CA VAL A 159 -5.03 8.93 16.86
C VAL A 159 -4.18 7.98 17.67
N ASN A 160 -4.22 8.17 18.98
CA ASN A 160 -3.66 7.26 19.96
C ASN A 160 -4.75 6.32 20.45
N THR A 161 -4.53 5.01 20.34
CA THR A 161 -5.32 4.02 21.07
C THR A 161 -4.91 4.00 22.55
N PRO A 162 -5.68 3.33 23.43
CA PRO A 162 -5.24 3.08 24.80
C PRO A 162 -3.92 2.28 24.92
N LEU A 163 -3.48 1.62 23.84
CA LEU A 163 -2.23 0.87 23.77
C LEU A 163 -1.04 1.72 23.26
N ALA A 164 -1.29 2.96 22.84
CA ALA A 164 -0.26 3.86 22.39
C ALA A 164 0.77 4.15 23.50
N ASN A 165 1.96 4.60 23.11
CA ASN A 165 2.97 5.01 24.07
C ASN A 165 2.42 6.15 24.96
N ARG A 166 2.67 6.06 26.27
CA ARG A 166 2.25 7.03 27.28
C ARG A 166 2.71 8.46 26.99
N SER A 167 3.82 8.64 26.27
CA SER A 167 4.27 9.98 25.90
C SER A 167 3.28 10.68 24.96
N GLY A 168 2.50 9.92 24.18
CA GLY A 168 1.51 10.45 23.25
C GLY A 168 2.09 11.12 22.01
N ASP A 169 3.42 11.19 21.88
CA ASP A 169 4.12 11.91 20.80
C ASP A 169 3.92 11.29 19.42
N TRP A 170 3.64 9.99 19.37
CA TRP A 170 3.55 9.22 18.14
C TRP A 170 2.24 8.43 18.06
N PRO A 171 1.37 8.71 17.07
CA PRO A 171 0.16 7.94 16.83
C PRO A 171 0.47 6.50 16.45
N ASP A 172 -0.34 5.58 16.96
CA ASP A 172 -0.30 4.16 16.63
C ASP A 172 -1.35 3.78 15.56
N ILE A 173 -2.38 4.61 15.37
CA ILE A 173 -3.39 4.46 14.31
C ILE A 173 -3.49 5.70 13.42
N GLN A 174 -3.57 5.47 12.11
CA GLN A 174 -4.03 6.45 11.13
C GLN A 174 -5.38 6.03 10.59
N PHE A 175 -6.36 6.93 10.64
CA PHE A 175 -7.62 6.73 9.92
C PHE A 175 -7.49 7.21 8.49
N HIS A 176 -7.79 6.31 7.54
CA HIS A 176 -8.08 6.67 6.16
C HIS A 176 -9.58 6.69 5.99
N MET A 177 -10.12 7.88 5.72
CA MET A 177 -11.55 8.08 5.52
C MET A 177 -11.83 8.29 4.04
N ALA A 178 -12.82 7.57 3.52
CA ALA A 178 -13.27 7.72 2.15
C ALA A 178 -14.78 7.93 2.13
N PRO A 179 -15.30 8.85 1.30
CA PRO A 179 -16.73 8.94 1.00
C PRO A 179 -17.13 7.81 0.02
N ALA A 180 -16.56 6.62 0.17
CA ALA A 180 -16.78 5.43 -0.64
C ALA A 180 -16.56 4.19 0.24
N SER A 181 -16.99 3.03 -0.23
CA SER A 181 -16.58 1.75 0.36
C SER A 181 -16.44 0.67 -0.73
N ILE A 182 -16.22 -0.58 -0.35
CA ILE A 182 -15.99 -1.73 -1.24
C ILE A 182 -17.14 -1.93 -2.24
N ASN A 183 -18.36 -1.53 -1.89
CA ASN A 183 -19.55 -1.62 -2.75
C ASN A 183 -19.68 -0.49 -3.78
N SER A 184 -18.88 0.57 -3.68
CA SER A 184 -19.05 1.81 -4.46
C SER A 184 -18.78 1.65 -5.96
N ASP A 185 -18.09 0.59 -6.37
CA ASP A 185 -17.69 0.31 -7.75
C ASP A 185 -18.26 -1.00 -8.30
N SER A 186 -19.24 -1.58 -7.61
CA SER A 186 -19.86 -2.87 -7.94
C SER A 186 -18.83 -4.00 -8.17
N GLY A 187 -17.69 -3.94 -7.47
CA GLY A 187 -16.67 -4.97 -7.51
C GLY A 187 -15.80 -4.94 -8.77
N ALA A 188 -15.87 -3.86 -9.57
CA ALA A 188 -15.13 -3.71 -10.81
C ALA A 188 -13.61 -3.72 -10.58
N ARG A 189 -13.14 -3.00 -9.56
CA ARG A 189 -11.72 -2.78 -9.24
C ARG A 189 -11.41 -2.93 -7.75
N VAL A 190 -12.18 -2.32 -6.85
CA VAL A 190 -11.88 -2.27 -5.41
C VAL A 190 -11.75 -3.68 -4.83
N ARG A 191 -12.67 -4.59 -5.19
CA ARG A 191 -12.58 -6.01 -4.80
C ARG A 191 -11.23 -6.64 -5.16
N LYS A 192 -10.73 -6.40 -6.37
CA LYS A 192 -9.48 -6.97 -6.88
C LYS A 192 -8.26 -6.34 -6.22
N VAL A 193 -8.26 -5.01 -6.08
CA VAL A 193 -7.17 -4.25 -5.45
C VAL A 193 -7.00 -4.64 -3.99
N MET A 194 -8.11 -4.86 -3.28
CA MET A 194 -8.12 -5.28 -1.87
C MET A 194 -7.97 -6.79 -1.67
N GLY A 195 -7.78 -7.58 -2.74
CA GLY A 195 -7.60 -9.03 -2.64
C GLY A 195 -8.81 -9.81 -2.12
N LEU A 196 -10.02 -9.24 -2.15
CA LEU A 196 -11.20 -9.87 -1.56
C LEU A 196 -11.68 -11.05 -2.42
N THR A 197 -11.95 -12.18 -1.77
CA THR A 197 -12.53 -13.34 -2.43
C THR A 197 -13.91 -13.02 -3.01
N THR A 198 -14.27 -13.67 -4.11
CA THR A 198 -15.60 -13.53 -4.73
C THR A 198 -16.70 -13.92 -3.74
N GLN A 199 -16.46 -14.92 -2.90
CA GLN A 199 -17.43 -15.37 -1.89
C GLN A 199 -17.68 -14.30 -0.82
N LEU A 200 -16.61 -13.71 -0.26
CA LEU A 200 -16.71 -12.63 0.72
C LEU A 200 -17.47 -11.44 0.12
N TYR A 201 -17.09 -11.02 -1.09
CA TYR A 201 -17.72 -9.90 -1.79
C TYR A 201 -19.21 -10.14 -2.02
N ASN A 202 -19.57 -11.28 -2.60
CA ASN A 202 -20.96 -11.60 -2.93
C ASN A 202 -21.85 -11.70 -1.69
N LYS A 203 -21.32 -12.16 -0.55
CA LYS A 203 -22.10 -12.29 0.67
C LYS A 203 -22.22 -10.97 1.42
N VAL A 204 -21.15 -10.16 1.48
CA VAL A 204 -21.10 -8.97 2.34
C VAL A 204 -21.43 -7.70 1.57
N TYR A 205 -20.82 -7.47 0.40
CA TYR A 205 -20.86 -6.15 -0.26
C TYR A 205 -21.82 -6.08 -1.45
N ARG A 206 -22.05 -7.19 -2.17
CA ARG A 206 -23.02 -7.24 -3.27
C ARG A 206 -24.44 -6.80 -2.87
N PRO A 207 -24.99 -7.15 -1.69
CA PRO A 207 -26.33 -6.72 -1.26
C PRO A 207 -26.48 -5.20 -1.06
N ILE A 208 -25.37 -4.46 -1.01
CA ILE A 208 -25.35 -3.01 -0.81
C ILE A 208 -24.73 -2.27 -2.01
N GLU A 209 -24.56 -2.92 -3.15
CA GLU A 209 -24.13 -2.26 -4.39
C GLU A 209 -25.05 -1.09 -4.74
N GLY A 210 -24.45 -0.02 -5.26
CA GLY A 210 -25.17 1.21 -5.63
C GLY A 210 -25.66 2.06 -4.45
N LYS A 211 -25.58 1.57 -3.20
CA LYS A 211 -25.92 2.36 -2.01
C LYS A 211 -24.79 3.31 -1.65
N ASP A 212 -25.16 4.50 -1.18
CA ASP A 212 -24.21 5.45 -0.61
C ASP A 212 -23.61 4.90 0.68
N ALA A 213 -22.28 4.87 0.71
CA ALA A 213 -21.53 4.41 1.86
C ALA A 213 -20.21 5.18 2.00
N TRP A 214 -19.73 5.27 3.23
CA TRP A 214 -18.40 5.77 3.56
C TRP A 214 -17.64 4.73 4.38
N THR A 215 -16.32 4.88 4.46
CA THR A 215 -15.45 3.99 5.23
C THR A 215 -14.46 4.79 6.06
N ILE A 216 -14.06 4.21 7.19
CA ILE A 216 -12.97 4.66 8.04
C ILE A 216 -12.10 3.43 8.33
N ILE A 217 -10.91 3.42 7.75
CA ILE A 217 -9.97 2.30 7.80
C ILE A 217 -8.92 2.66 8.86
N PRO A 218 -8.84 1.96 10.01
CA PRO A 218 -7.70 2.07 10.90
C PRO A 218 -6.49 1.38 10.24
N LEU A 219 -5.41 2.14 10.04
CA LEU A 219 -4.11 1.64 9.62
C LEU A 219 -3.16 1.65 10.82
N LEU A 220 -2.44 0.55 11.00
CA LEU A 220 -1.40 0.39 12.01
C LEU A 220 -0.13 1.12 11.58
N LEU A 221 0.27 2.14 12.34
CA LEU A 221 1.43 2.98 12.01
C LEU A 221 2.75 2.45 12.58
N ARG A 222 2.68 1.65 13.64
CA ARG A 222 3.84 1.18 14.39
C ARG A 222 3.76 -0.33 14.58
N PRO A 223 3.74 -1.12 13.48
CA PRO A 223 3.72 -2.57 13.58
C PRO A 223 4.95 -3.07 14.34
N ARG A 224 4.78 -4.08 15.18
CA ARG A 224 5.87 -4.85 15.78
C ARG A 224 6.29 -6.01 14.90
N SER A 225 5.37 -6.55 14.11
CA SER A 225 5.68 -7.59 13.13
C SER A 225 6.74 -7.13 12.13
N ARG A 226 7.61 -8.06 11.73
CA ARG A 226 8.69 -7.83 10.75
C ARG A 226 8.69 -8.94 9.71
N GLY A 227 8.69 -8.52 8.45
CA GLY A 227 8.78 -9.39 7.30
C GLY A 227 10.18 -9.48 6.71
N THR A 228 10.27 -10.20 5.60
CA THR A 228 11.49 -10.38 4.80
C THR A 228 11.21 -10.29 3.30
N VAL A 229 12.26 -9.95 2.55
CA VAL A 229 12.35 -10.04 1.09
C VAL A 229 13.56 -10.91 0.76
N THR A 230 13.32 -12.10 0.22
CA THR A 230 14.35 -13.10 -0.09
C THR A 230 14.37 -13.41 -1.58
N LEU A 231 15.43 -14.09 -2.04
CA LEU A 231 15.54 -14.45 -3.44
C LEU A 231 14.66 -15.66 -3.73
N LYS A 232 13.96 -15.63 -4.86
CA LYS A 232 13.34 -16.83 -5.43
C LYS A 232 14.39 -17.69 -6.15
N SER A 233 15.37 -17.04 -6.78
CA SER A 233 16.46 -17.65 -7.54
C SER A 233 17.56 -16.61 -7.81
N SER A 234 18.65 -17.04 -8.43
CA SER A 234 19.69 -16.14 -8.97
C SER A 234 19.31 -15.44 -10.29
N ASN A 235 18.13 -15.72 -10.87
CA ASN A 235 17.64 -15.02 -12.05
C ASN A 235 17.08 -13.63 -11.68
N PRO A 236 17.63 -12.52 -12.21
CA PRO A 236 17.19 -11.15 -11.91
C PRO A 236 15.78 -10.82 -12.42
N TYR A 237 15.16 -11.67 -13.22
CA TYR A 237 13.80 -11.52 -13.74
C TYR A 237 12.75 -12.24 -12.90
N HIS A 238 13.16 -13.11 -11.99
CA HIS A 238 12.23 -13.74 -11.07
C HIS A 238 11.93 -12.77 -9.93
N TYR A 239 10.66 -12.50 -9.69
CA TYR A 239 10.25 -11.70 -8.53
C TYR A 239 10.75 -12.33 -7.23
N PRO A 240 11.20 -11.51 -6.26
CA PRO A 240 11.64 -12.01 -4.96
C PRO A 240 10.47 -12.61 -4.20
N VAL A 241 10.77 -13.44 -3.21
CA VAL A 241 9.76 -13.91 -2.26
C VAL A 241 9.57 -12.80 -1.23
N ILE A 242 8.33 -12.38 -1.03
CA ILE A 242 7.95 -11.34 -0.09
C ILE A 242 7.11 -12.01 1.00
N ASP A 243 7.63 -12.02 2.21
CA ASP A 243 6.88 -12.42 3.39
C ASP A 243 6.74 -11.20 4.29
N ALA A 244 5.56 -10.57 4.27
CA ALA A 244 5.32 -9.42 5.13
C ALA A 244 5.16 -9.80 6.61
N ASN A 245 4.89 -11.08 6.89
CA ASN A 245 4.72 -11.63 8.22
C ASN A 245 3.74 -10.82 9.09
N TYR A 246 2.64 -10.38 8.48
CA TYR A 246 1.64 -9.55 9.15
C TYR A 246 1.04 -10.27 10.35
N PHE A 247 0.87 -9.53 11.44
CA PHE A 247 0.24 -10.02 12.67
C PHE A 247 0.98 -11.19 13.35
N ALA A 248 2.28 -11.32 13.09
CA ALA A 248 3.15 -12.23 13.83
C ALA A 248 3.22 -11.85 15.32
N ASP A 249 3.25 -10.55 15.61
CA ASP A 249 3.05 -10.04 16.97
C ASP A 249 1.56 -9.78 17.21
N PRO A 250 0.93 -10.44 18.21
CA PRO A 250 -0.49 -10.24 18.51
C PRO A 250 -0.84 -8.81 18.93
N PHE A 251 0.13 -8.02 19.38
CA PHE A 251 -0.05 -6.61 19.73
C PHE A 251 -0.56 -5.77 18.54
N ASP A 252 -0.15 -6.13 17.32
CA ASP A 252 -0.56 -5.44 16.10
C ASP A 252 -2.08 -5.56 15.87
N VAL A 253 -2.63 -6.75 16.13
CA VAL A 253 -4.08 -7.00 16.01
C VAL A 253 -4.84 -6.33 17.13
N GLN A 254 -4.35 -6.39 18.37
CA GLN A 254 -4.97 -5.70 19.50
C GLN A 254 -5.08 -4.19 19.25
N THR A 255 -4.02 -3.59 18.69
CA THR A 255 -4.00 -2.16 18.34
C THR A 255 -5.03 -1.82 17.25
N LEU A 256 -5.16 -2.67 16.22
CA LEU A 256 -6.19 -2.48 15.19
C LEU A 256 -7.61 -2.67 15.72
N VAL A 257 -7.84 -3.59 16.66
CA VAL A 257 -9.14 -3.76 17.33
C VAL A 257 -9.51 -2.49 18.11
N GLU A 258 -8.58 -1.90 18.85
CA GLU A 258 -8.81 -0.60 19.51
C GLU A 258 -9.04 0.54 18.50
N GLY A 259 -8.32 0.53 17.37
CA GLY A 259 -8.57 1.40 16.24
C GLY A 259 -9.98 1.26 15.66
N ALA A 260 -10.49 0.02 15.55
CA ALA A 260 -11.84 -0.25 15.09
C ALA A 260 -12.90 0.30 16.06
N LYS A 261 -12.71 0.11 17.37
CA LYS A 261 -13.58 0.68 18.40
C LYS A 261 -13.61 2.20 18.34
N LEU A 262 -12.45 2.85 18.14
CA LEU A 262 -12.36 4.30 17.93
C LEU A 262 -13.09 4.74 16.64
N ALA A 263 -12.94 3.99 15.55
CA ALA A 263 -13.62 4.27 14.29
C ALA A 263 -15.15 4.20 14.45
N LEU A 264 -15.66 3.19 15.16
CA LEU A 264 -17.09 3.06 15.49
C LEU A 264 -17.60 4.22 16.35
N ARG A 265 -16.84 4.65 17.36
CA ARG A 265 -17.18 5.85 18.15
C ARG A 265 -17.26 7.11 17.28
N THR A 266 -16.31 7.26 16.36
CA THR A 266 -16.28 8.37 15.41
C THR A 266 -17.50 8.38 14.51
N ALA A 267 -17.85 7.23 13.92
CA ALA A 267 -19.01 7.08 13.04
C ALA A 267 -20.37 7.31 13.75
N ASN A 268 -20.42 7.12 15.07
CA ASN A 268 -21.61 7.36 15.90
C ASN A 268 -21.72 8.79 16.45
N ALA A 269 -20.76 9.67 16.15
CA ALA A 269 -20.80 11.06 16.60
C ALA A 269 -22.05 11.79 16.06
N ARG A 270 -22.53 12.79 16.82
CA ARG A 270 -23.77 13.54 16.50
C ARG A 270 -23.80 14.08 15.07
N VAL A 271 -22.66 14.52 14.55
CA VAL A 271 -22.53 15.07 13.18
C VAL A 271 -22.91 14.06 12.09
N PHE A 272 -22.75 12.74 12.32
CA PHE A 272 -23.10 11.71 11.34
C PHE A 272 -24.59 11.38 11.31
N ARG A 273 -25.37 11.78 12.34
CA ARG A 273 -26.82 11.55 12.38
C ARG A 273 -27.55 12.24 11.22
N GLN A 274 -27.02 13.37 10.74
CA GLN A 274 -27.60 14.07 9.58
C GLN A 274 -27.55 13.27 8.27
N PHE A 275 -26.71 12.22 8.21
CA PHE A 275 -26.59 11.31 7.08
C PHE A 275 -27.27 9.97 7.32
N ASN A 276 -27.85 9.77 8.51
CA ASN A 276 -28.32 8.47 8.99
C ASN A 276 -27.27 7.37 8.82
N SER A 277 -26.03 7.68 9.22
CA SER A 277 -24.89 6.76 9.12
C SER A 277 -25.11 5.53 9.98
N ARG A 278 -25.04 4.35 9.37
CA ARG A 278 -25.26 3.06 10.03
C ARG A 278 -24.19 2.08 9.63
N LEU A 279 -23.59 1.41 10.60
CA LEU A 279 -22.64 0.32 10.35
C LEU A 279 -23.32 -0.76 9.49
N HIS A 280 -22.61 -1.23 8.47
CA HIS A 280 -23.01 -2.41 7.71
C HIS A 280 -22.78 -3.67 8.54
N THR A 281 -23.87 -4.38 8.85
CA THR A 281 -23.87 -5.45 9.86
C THR A 281 -23.83 -6.87 9.31
N ILE A 282 -23.71 -7.07 7.99
CA ILE A 282 -23.57 -8.42 7.44
C ILE A 282 -22.19 -8.98 7.87
N PRO A 283 -22.14 -10.05 8.68
CA PRO A 283 -20.87 -10.55 9.21
C PRO A 283 -20.04 -11.23 8.13
N PHE A 284 -18.72 -11.10 8.26
CA PHE A 284 -17.76 -11.81 7.40
C PHE A 284 -17.95 -13.33 7.56
N PRO A 285 -18.03 -14.12 6.47
CA PRO A 285 -18.38 -15.54 6.54
C PRO A 285 -17.53 -16.37 7.50
N ASN A 286 -16.21 -16.13 7.53
CA ASN A 286 -15.26 -16.81 8.41
C ASN A 286 -15.33 -16.34 9.88
N CYS A 287 -15.98 -15.22 10.18
CA CYS A 287 -16.06 -14.65 11.54
C CYS A 287 -17.44 -14.83 12.21
N ARG A 288 -18.39 -15.51 11.55
CA ARG A 288 -19.78 -15.65 12.01
C ARG A 288 -19.98 -16.37 13.33
N HIS A 289 -18.99 -17.16 13.75
CA HIS A 289 -19.03 -17.89 15.01
C HIS A 289 -18.73 -16.99 16.23
N PHE A 290 -18.29 -15.75 16.01
CA PHE A 290 -18.18 -14.73 17.04
C PHE A 290 -19.40 -13.80 17.03
N ALA A 291 -19.79 -13.33 18.22
CA ALA A 291 -20.82 -12.30 18.34
C ALA A 291 -20.38 -11.03 17.58
N PHE A 292 -21.22 -10.55 16.66
CA PHE A 292 -20.90 -9.37 15.87
C PHE A 292 -20.62 -8.17 16.78
N GLY A 293 -19.54 -7.43 16.49
CA GLY A 293 -19.13 -6.29 17.29
C GLY A 293 -18.28 -6.61 18.52
N SER A 294 -18.10 -7.90 18.86
CA SER A 294 -17.17 -8.31 19.92
C SER A 294 -15.71 -8.18 19.50
N ASP A 295 -14.80 -8.10 20.48
CA ASP A 295 -13.35 -8.06 20.24
C ASP A 295 -12.87 -9.25 19.41
N LYS A 296 -13.42 -10.46 19.67
CA LYS A 296 -13.11 -11.67 18.89
C LYS A 296 -13.57 -11.56 17.44
N TYR A 297 -14.73 -10.94 17.19
CA TYR A 297 -15.19 -10.68 15.83
C TYR A 297 -14.25 -9.69 15.12
N TRP A 298 -13.84 -8.62 15.79
CA TRP A 298 -12.92 -7.63 15.20
C TRP A 298 -11.53 -8.18 14.95
N GLU A 299 -11.00 -9.02 15.84
CA GLU A 299 -9.75 -9.75 15.60
C GLU A 299 -9.85 -10.62 14.33
N CYS A 300 -10.92 -11.41 14.20
CA CYS A 300 -11.14 -12.22 13.01
C CYS A 300 -11.25 -11.36 11.74
N HIS A 301 -12.00 -10.26 11.82
CA HIS A 301 -12.16 -9.32 10.71
C HIS A 301 -10.82 -8.74 10.27
N VAL A 302 -9.98 -8.26 11.20
CA VAL A 302 -8.65 -7.70 10.91
C VAL A 302 -7.76 -8.69 10.13
N ARG A 303 -7.92 -9.99 10.38
CA ARG A 303 -7.12 -11.06 9.76
C ARG A 303 -7.70 -11.58 8.43
N THR A 304 -8.84 -11.07 7.98
CA THR A 304 -9.56 -11.53 6.76
C THR A 304 -9.26 -10.67 5.55
#